data_AF-A0A426TBU7-F1
#
_entry.id   AF-A0A426TBU7-F1
#
_cell.length_a   1.000
_cell.length_b   1.000
_cell.length_c   1.000
_cell.angle_alpha   90.00
_cell.angle_beta   90.00
_cell.angle_gamma   90.00
#
_symmetry.space_group_name_H-M   'P 1'
#
loop_
_entity.id
_entity.type
_entity.pdbx_description
1 polymer ?
#
loop_
_entity_poly.entity_id
_entity_poly.type
_entity_poly.pdbx_seq_one_letter_code
_entity_poly.pdbx_strand_id
1 'polypeptide(L)' 'MGKSSKSNRREKLSLSTFEVLTLMFVAGNFVIGLVMLVLELVKTTKK' A
#
# COMPACT_ATOMS: atom_id res chain seq x y z
N MET A 1 -38.05 -19.26 17.14
CA MET A 1 -37.22 -19.46 15.93
C MET A 1 -37.05 -18.11 15.24
N GLY A 2 -35.89 -17.48 15.34
CA GLY A 2 -35.63 -16.19 14.69
C GLY A 2 -34.14 -16.04 14.47
N LYS A 3 -33.66 -16.46 13.30
CA LYS A 3 -32.23 -16.40 12.95
C LYS A 3 -31.86 -14.92 12.74
N SER A 4 -31.05 -14.36 13.63
CA SER A 4 -30.46 -13.04 13.41
C SER A 4 -29.40 -13.15 12.32
N SER A 5 -29.71 -12.62 11.13
CA SER A 5 -28.76 -12.50 10.04
C SER A 5 -27.69 -11.46 10.42
N LYS A 6 -26.55 -11.95 10.90
CA LYS A 6 -25.35 -11.14 11.14
C LYS A 6 -24.78 -10.70 9.79
N SER A 7 -25.22 -9.53 9.32
CA SER A 7 -24.71 -8.89 8.11
C SER A 7 -23.23 -8.55 8.29
N ASN A 8 -22.33 -9.39 7.77
CA ASN A 8 -20.92 -9.06 7.56
C ASN A 8 -20.83 -8.10 6.36
N ARG A 9 -21.24 -6.85 6.56
CA ARG A 9 -20.99 -5.77 5.61
C ARG A 9 -19.48 -5.49 5.64
N ARG A 10 -18.72 -6.21 4.82
CA ARG A 10 -17.38 -5.77 4.43
C ARG A 10 -17.58 -4.47 3.66
N GLU A 11 -17.35 -3.36 4.33
CA GLU A 11 -17.39 -2.05 3.73
C GLU A 11 -16.33 -2.04 2.64
N LYS A 12 -16.78 -2.21 1.38
CA LYS A 12 -15.92 -1.94 0.24
C LYS A 12 -15.67 -0.44 0.29
N LEU A 13 -14.52 -0.06 0.85
CA LEU A 13 -14.00 1.30 0.78
C LEU A 13 -13.83 1.63 -0.70
N SER A 14 -14.85 2.26 -1.28
CA SER A 14 -14.82 2.77 -2.65
C SER A 14 -13.94 4.01 -2.66
N LEU A 15 -12.61 3.78 -2.69
CA LEU A 15 -11.63 4.84 -2.86
C LEU A 15 -11.89 5.58 -4.17
N SER A 16 -11.80 6.91 -4.12
CA SER A 16 -11.90 7.72 -5.33
C SER A 16 -10.73 7.40 -6.26
N THR A 17 -10.93 7.48 -7.57
CA THR A 17 -9.85 7.37 -8.56
C THR A 17 -8.69 8.29 -8.23
N PHE A 18 -8.97 9.49 -7.72
CA PHE A 18 -7.94 10.45 -7.30
C PHE A 18 -7.11 9.97 -6.10
N GLU A 19 -7.75 9.32 -5.12
CA GLU A 19 -7.05 8.75 -3.96
C GLU A 19 -6.17 7.58 -4.38
N VAL A 20 -6.66 6.72 -5.28
CA VAL A 20 -5.86 5.62 -5.85
C VAL A 20 -4.65 6.16 -6.61
N LEU A 21 -4.83 7.19 -7.45
CA LEU A 21 -3.73 7.82 -8.18
C LEU A 21 -2.69 8.43 -7.22
N THR A 22 -3.16 9.10 -6.18
CA THR A 22 -2.29 9.70 -5.16
C THR A 22 -1.51 8.63 -4.38
N LEU A 23 -2.18 7.56 -3.95
CA LEU A 23 -1.54 6.43 -3.28
C LEU A 23 -0.54 5.72 -4.19
N MET A 24 -0.87 5.55 -5.47
CA MET A 24 0.00 4.93 -6.46
C MET A 24 1.24 5.80 -6.73
N PHE A 25 1.09 7.13 -6.76
CA PHE A 25 2.21 8.07 -6.88
C PHE A 25 3.12 8.01 -5.64
N VAL A 26 2.55 8.08 -4.43
CA VAL A 26 3.32 8.03 -3.18
C VAL A 26 4.02 6.68 -3.03
N ALA A 27 3.32 5.57 -3.28
CA ALA A 27 3.88 4.23 -3.22
C ALA A 27 5.01 4.04 -4.25
N GLY A 28 4.85 4.57 -5.47
CA GLY A 28 5.89 4.52 -6.50
C GLY A 28 7.18 5.24 -6.06
N ASN A 29 7.06 6.47 -5.57
CA ASN A 29 8.20 7.24 -5.07
C ASN A 29 8.88 6.55 -3.87
N PHE A 30 8.08 5.98 -2.96
CA PHE A 30 8.61 5.28 -1.80
C PHE A 30 9.42 4.04 -2.19
N VAL A 31 8.93 3.22 -3.13
CA VAL A 31 9.65 2.04 -3.62
C VAL A 31 10.97 2.42 -4.29
N ILE A 32 10.99 3.48 -5.10
CA ILE A 32 12.21 3.97 -5.74
C ILE A 32 13.25 4.37 -4.69
N GLY A 33 12.83 5.11 -3.65
CA GLY A 33 13.69 5.47 -2.53
C GLY A 33 14.28 4.27 -1.80
N LEU A 34 13.46 3.25 -1.53
CA LEU A 34 13.92 2.01 -0.91
C LEU A 34 14.94 1.26 -1.76
N VAL A 35 14.71 1.14 -3.07
CA VAL A 35 15.65 0.48 -3.98
C VAL A 35 16.99 1.22 -3.98
N MET A 36 16.96 2.54 -4.04
CA MET A 36 18.18 3.37 -4.00
C MET A 36 18.93 3.21 -2.69
N LEU A 37 18.23 3.22 -1.56
CA LEU A 37 18.79 2.99 -0.23
C LEU A 37 19.44 1.59 -0.12
N VAL A 38 18.78 0.54 -0.62
CA VAL A 38 19.32 -0.82 -0.60
C VAL A 38 20.55 -0.92 -1.50
N LEU A 39 20.54 -0.33 -2.68
CA LEU A 39 21.72 -0.30 -3.56
C LEU A 39 22.91 0.40 -2.91
N GLU A 40 22.66 1.50 -2.21
CA GLU A 40 23.69 2.23 -1.48
C GLU A 40 24.22 1.41 -0.31
N LEU A 41 23.35 0.73 0.45
CA LEU A 41 23.73 -0.17 1.53
C LEU A 41 24.54 -1.38 1.03
N VAL A 42 24.19 -1.96 -0.12
CA VAL A 42 24.96 -3.06 -0.73
C VAL A 42 26.34 -2.56 -1.19
N LYS A 43 26.45 -1.33 -1.67
CA LYS A 43 27.75 -0.73 -2.01
C LYS A 43 28.62 -0.50 -0.77
N THR A 44 28.05 -0.04 0.34
CA THR A 44 28.81 0.22 1.57
C THR A 44 29.23 -1.07 2.28
N THR A 45 28.43 -2.13 2.20
CA THR A 45 28.72 -3.44 2.83
C THR A 45 29.70 -4.31 2.03
N LYS A 46 29.91 -4.02 0.74
CA LYS A 46 30.93 -4.68 -0.10
C LYS A 46 32.32 -4.04 -0.01
N LYS A 47 32.50 -3.04 0.86
CA LYS A 47 33.78 -2.42 1.19
C LYS A 47 34.41 -3.09 2.40
#